data_AF-A0AAR2J9L2-F1
#
_entry.id   AF-A0AAR2J9L2-F1
#
_cell.length_a   1.000
_cell.length_b   1.000
_cell.length_c   1.000
_cell.angle_alpha   90.00
_cell.angle_beta   90.00
_cell.angle_gamma   90.00
#
_symmetry.space_group_name_H-M   'P 1'
#
loop_
_entity.id
_entity.type
_entity.pdbx_description
1 polymer ?
#
loop_
_entity_poly.entity_id
_entity_poly.type
_entity_poly.pdbx_seq_one_letter_code
_entity_poly.pdbx_strand_id
1 'polypeptide(L)'
;LGKPIKGINIDLQHKDADIQKAELADLVDTEMAATSTAIEEAVLKMDEILSQARRDTSGVKLEVNQSIIGSCSDLMKAIHMLVTAATDLQKDIVESGRGAGSVKDFYAKNSCWTEGLISASKTVGWTATQMVESADKVVTDRGKYEELIVCSHEIAASTAQLVAASKVKADRSNKKLHTLQHASRHVNDMAAVVVTSTKAGQMQIEDKNPMDFSGISLIKLKTEEMESQVRVLELESKLSSERQRLGELRKKHYELSGVPLDQPVERNYDRFASVLPAAMPEPPFIPNILKKLIPCEKMQKIDWKLKK
;
A
#
# COMPACT_ATOMS: atom_id res chain seq x y z
N LEU A 1 0.95 43.09 52.60
CA LEU A 1 1.61 43.08 51.27
C LEU A 1 1.71 41.64 50.80
N GLY A 2 0.91 41.24 49.81
CA GLY A 2 0.91 39.87 49.30
C GLY A 2 -0.14 39.70 48.22
N LYS A 3 0.15 40.15 47.00
CA LYS A 3 -0.68 39.85 45.83
C LYS A 3 -0.23 38.48 45.27
N PRO A 4 -1.16 37.58 44.85
CA PRO A 4 -0.80 36.27 44.37
C PRO A 4 -0.22 36.34 42.95
N ILE A 5 0.86 35.58 42.75
CA ILE A 5 1.58 35.38 41.49
C ILE A 5 0.72 34.48 40.58
N LYS A 6 -0.29 35.06 39.91
CA LYS A 6 -1.13 34.34 38.92
C LYS A 6 -0.76 34.62 37.46
N GLY A 7 0.11 35.60 37.19
CA GLY A 7 0.47 35.98 35.81
C GLY A 7 1.57 35.15 35.16
N ILE A 8 2.51 34.60 35.92
CA ILE A 8 3.75 34.02 35.37
C ILE A 8 3.52 32.62 34.75
N ASN A 9 2.61 31.81 35.31
CA ASN A 9 2.37 30.44 34.85
C ASN A 9 1.60 30.42 33.51
N ILE A 10 0.70 31.37 33.28
CA ILE A 10 -0.06 31.50 32.03
C ILE A 10 0.87 31.95 30.90
N ASP A 11 1.78 32.89 31.16
CA ASP A 11 2.74 33.37 30.17
C ASP A 11 3.78 32.30 29.75
N LEU A 12 4.15 31.39 30.65
CA LEU A 12 5.04 30.26 30.32
C LEU A 12 4.33 29.20 29.47
N GLN A 13 3.12 28.79 29.85
CA GLN A 13 2.32 27.85 29.05
C GLN A 13 1.95 28.38 27.67
N HIS A 14 1.68 29.69 27.56
CA HIS A 14 1.45 30.34 26.27
C HIS A 14 2.72 30.38 25.42
N LYS A 15 3.89 30.66 26.01
CA LYS A 15 5.17 30.63 25.30
C LYS A 15 5.52 29.22 24.82
N ASP A 16 5.33 28.19 25.62
CA ASP A 16 5.60 26.80 25.21
C ASP A 16 4.66 26.35 24.08
N ALA A 17 3.38 26.74 24.14
CA ALA A 17 2.42 26.47 23.08
C ALA A 17 2.73 27.27 21.79
N ASP A 18 3.24 28.50 21.90
CA ASP A 18 3.61 29.32 20.75
C ASP A 18 4.96 28.90 20.14
N ILE A 19 5.88 28.35 20.94
CA ILE A 19 7.12 27.70 20.46
C ILE A 19 6.77 26.42 19.69
N GLN A 20 5.94 25.53 20.23
CA GLN A 20 5.49 24.31 19.52
C GLN A 20 4.76 24.62 18.21
N LYS A 21 3.98 25.71 18.18
CA LYS A 21 3.28 26.16 16.97
C LYS A 21 4.23 26.76 15.92
N ALA A 22 5.25 27.49 16.34
CA ALA A 22 6.26 28.04 15.44
C ALA A 22 7.13 26.92 14.83
N GLU A 23 7.45 25.89 15.61
CA GLU A 23 8.16 24.69 15.14
C GLU A 23 7.36 23.93 14.07
N LEU A 24 6.03 23.89 14.19
CA LEU A 24 5.17 23.12 13.28
C LEU A 24 5.24 23.62 11.82
N ALA A 25 5.36 24.93 11.63
CA ALA A 25 5.47 25.54 10.30
C ALA A 25 6.81 25.22 9.63
N ASP A 26 7.90 25.27 10.38
CA ASP A 26 9.22 24.89 9.85
C ASP A 26 9.30 23.37 9.62
N LEU A 27 8.59 22.58 10.44
CA LEU A 27 8.55 21.14 10.34
C LEU A 27 7.79 20.64 9.10
N VAL A 28 6.67 21.27 8.72
CA VAL A 28 5.94 20.85 7.50
C VAL A 28 6.77 21.07 6.23
N ASP A 29 7.43 22.23 6.10
CA ASP A 29 8.29 22.49 4.94
C ASP A 29 9.51 21.55 4.93
N THR A 30 10.11 21.32 6.10
CA THR A 30 11.24 20.37 6.25
C THR A 30 10.83 18.95 5.87
N GLU A 31 9.67 18.49 6.32
CA GLU A 31 9.21 17.12 6.09
C GLU A 31 8.80 16.89 4.63
N MET A 32 8.09 17.85 4.02
CA MET A 32 7.75 17.78 2.59
C MET A 32 9.00 17.77 1.72
N ALA A 33 10.02 18.58 2.07
CA ALA A 33 11.31 18.58 1.39
C ALA A 33 12.06 17.25 1.58
N ALA A 34 12.14 16.74 2.81
CA ALA A 34 12.77 15.45 3.11
C ALA A 34 12.08 14.29 2.34
N THR A 35 10.76 14.33 2.24
CA THR A 35 9.98 13.35 1.46
C THR A 35 10.30 13.45 -0.03
N SER A 36 10.39 14.66 -0.60
CA SER A 36 10.79 14.85 -2.00
C SER A 36 12.19 14.29 -2.26
N THR A 37 13.17 14.62 -1.40
CA THR A 37 14.54 14.11 -1.50
C THR A 37 14.57 12.58 -1.39
N ALA A 38 13.83 11.99 -0.46
CA ALA A 38 13.77 10.53 -0.32
C ALA A 38 13.22 9.84 -1.59
N ILE A 39 12.25 10.46 -2.28
CA ILE A 39 11.72 9.93 -3.54
C ILE A 39 12.72 10.10 -4.68
N GLU A 40 13.42 11.23 -4.77
CA GLU A 40 14.47 11.45 -5.77
C GLU A 40 15.62 10.43 -5.58
N GLU A 41 16.07 10.24 -4.34
CA GLU A 41 17.03 9.19 -4.00
C GLU A 41 16.51 7.79 -4.34
N ALA A 42 15.22 7.52 -4.13
CA ALA A 42 14.61 6.25 -4.50
C ALA A 42 14.67 6.01 -6.01
N VAL A 43 14.38 7.01 -6.84
CA VAL A 43 14.51 6.90 -8.32
C VAL A 43 15.95 6.59 -8.70
N LEU A 44 16.93 7.30 -8.15
CA LEU A 44 18.35 7.07 -8.43
C LEU A 44 18.79 5.65 -8.02
N LYS A 45 18.35 5.18 -6.85
CA LYS A 45 18.63 3.81 -6.38
C LYS A 45 17.98 2.75 -7.27
N MET A 46 16.77 2.99 -7.79
CA MET A 46 16.14 2.07 -8.75
C MET A 46 16.97 1.93 -10.04
N ASP A 47 17.53 3.03 -10.55
CA ASP A 47 18.39 3.01 -11.74
C ASP A 47 19.72 2.27 -11.46
N GLU A 48 20.26 2.41 -10.25
CA GLU A 48 21.42 1.64 -9.80
C GLU A 48 21.12 0.14 -9.71
N ILE A 49 20.00 -0.25 -9.08
CA ILE A 49 19.54 -1.64 -8.99
C ILE A 49 19.35 -2.23 -10.39
N LEU A 50 18.75 -1.47 -11.32
CA LEU A 50 18.57 -1.89 -12.71
C LEU A 50 19.92 -2.13 -13.41
N SER A 51 20.88 -1.23 -13.20
CA SER A 51 22.23 -1.34 -13.76
C SER A 51 22.98 -2.53 -13.18
N GLN A 52 22.82 -2.81 -11.89
CA GLN A 52 23.38 -3.99 -11.23
C GLN A 52 22.72 -5.27 -11.75
N ALA A 53 21.40 -5.31 -11.91
CA ALA A 53 20.67 -6.45 -12.47
C ALA A 53 21.18 -6.84 -13.86
N ARG A 54 21.51 -5.85 -14.71
CA ARG A 54 22.11 -6.06 -16.04
C ARG A 54 23.49 -6.71 -16.01
N ARG A 55 24.24 -6.54 -14.92
CA ARG A 55 25.55 -7.19 -14.74
C ARG A 55 25.40 -8.60 -14.17
N ASP A 56 24.47 -8.78 -13.24
CA ASP A 56 24.39 -10.00 -12.43
C ASP A 56 23.44 -11.06 -12.98
N THR A 57 22.51 -10.68 -13.85
CA THR A 57 21.47 -11.58 -14.39
C THR A 57 21.47 -11.61 -15.92
N SER A 58 20.96 -12.69 -16.49
CA SER A 58 20.85 -12.88 -17.94
C SER A 58 19.59 -13.66 -18.32
N GLY A 59 19.24 -13.65 -19.61
CA GLY A 59 18.06 -14.33 -20.15
C GLY A 59 16.74 -13.81 -19.59
N VAL A 60 15.76 -14.71 -19.45
CA VAL A 60 14.39 -14.38 -18.97
C VAL A 60 14.41 -13.66 -17.62
N LYS A 61 15.32 -14.03 -16.71
CA LYS A 61 15.42 -13.38 -15.39
C LYS A 61 15.79 -11.89 -15.51
N LEU A 62 16.67 -11.55 -16.45
CA LEU A 62 17.04 -10.15 -16.68
C LEU A 62 15.85 -9.36 -17.25
N GLU A 63 15.09 -9.93 -18.19
CA GLU A 63 13.91 -9.29 -18.77
C GLU A 63 12.85 -9.01 -17.70
N VAL A 64 12.57 -10.00 -16.85
CA VAL A 64 11.66 -9.86 -15.71
C VAL A 64 12.14 -8.77 -14.74
N ASN A 65 13.41 -8.81 -14.34
CA ASN A 65 13.98 -7.81 -13.42
C ASN A 65 13.90 -6.39 -14.02
N GLN A 66 14.15 -6.23 -15.32
CA GLN A 66 14.03 -4.94 -16.00
C GLN A 66 12.59 -4.44 -16.03
N SER A 67 11.62 -5.32 -16.31
CA SER A 67 10.19 -4.98 -16.31
C SER A 67 9.72 -4.54 -14.93
N ILE A 68 10.12 -5.26 -13.87
CA ILE A 68 9.73 -4.96 -12.50
C ILE A 68 10.36 -3.63 -12.04
N ILE A 69 11.68 -3.50 -12.12
CA ILE A 69 12.37 -2.28 -11.66
C ILE A 69 11.98 -1.06 -12.50
N GLY A 70 11.78 -1.23 -13.81
CA GLY A 70 11.25 -0.17 -14.67
C GLY A 70 9.90 0.35 -14.18
N SER A 71 8.96 -0.56 -13.88
CA SER A 71 7.66 -0.17 -13.33
C SER A 71 7.76 0.49 -11.95
N CYS A 72 8.66 0.05 -11.08
CA CYS A 72 8.90 0.68 -9.78
C CYS A 72 9.50 2.09 -9.92
N SER A 73 10.43 2.30 -10.86
CA SER A 73 11.01 3.60 -11.17
C SER A 73 9.94 4.57 -11.69
N ASP A 74 9.06 4.12 -12.59
CA ASP A 74 7.97 4.95 -13.12
C ASP A 74 6.92 5.29 -12.05
N LEU A 75 6.63 4.36 -11.14
CA LEU A 75 5.82 4.64 -9.96
C LEU A 75 6.46 5.72 -9.06
N MET A 76 7.78 5.65 -8.80
CA MET A 76 8.47 6.67 -8.01
C MET A 76 8.42 8.06 -8.66
N LYS A 77 8.57 8.15 -9.98
CA LYS A 77 8.39 9.41 -10.72
C LYS A 77 6.96 9.95 -10.58
N ALA A 78 5.95 9.07 -10.65
CA ALA A 78 4.56 9.46 -10.44
C ALA A 78 4.32 10.00 -9.02
N ILE A 79 4.94 9.39 -8.01
CA ILE A 79 4.86 9.83 -6.62
C ILE A 79 5.57 11.17 -6.42
N HIS A 80 6.74 11.36 -7.06
CA HIS A 80 7.44 12.64 -7.03
C HIS A 80 6.52 13.77 -7.55
N MET A 81 5.90 13.58 -8.72
CA MET A 81 4.92 14.53 -9.27
C MET A 81 3.75 14.81 -8.31
N LEU A 82 3.26 13.78 -7.60
CA LEU A 82 2.19 13.93 -6.61
C LEU A 82 2.63 14.77 -5.41
N VAL A 83 3.81 14.51 -4.85
CA VAL A 83 4.35 15.25 -3.70
C VAL A 83 4.63 16.71 -4.09
N THR A 84 5.15 16.97 -5.29
CA THR A 84 5.29 18.33 -5.82
C THR A 84 3.93 19.01 -5.94
N ALA A 85 2.94 18.36 -6.55
CA ALA A 85 1.59 18.92 -6.70
C ALA A 85 0.90 19.16 -5.34
N ALA A 86 1.12 18.30 -4.35
CA ALA A 86 0.62 18.46 -2.99
C ALA A 86 1.27 19.67 -2.32
N THR A 87 2.59 19.82 -2.45
CA THR A 87 3.35 20.97 -1.94
C THR A 87 2.86 22.28 -2.57
N ASP A 88 2.64 22.30 -3.88
CA ASP A 88 2.15 23.49 -4.59
C ASP A 88 0.73 23.88 -4.15
N LEU A 89 -0.14 22.88 -3.93
CA LEU A 89 -1.48 23.10 -3.40
C LEU A 89 -1.43 23.67 -1.98
N GLN A 90 -0.58 23.12 -1.11
CA GLN A 90 -0.41 23.61 0.27
C GLN A 90 0.05 25.07 0.27
N LYS A 91 1.05 25.43 -0.54
CA LYS A 91 1.49 26.83 -0.70
C LYS A 91 0.37 27.75 -1.14
N ASP A 92 -0.45 27.32 -2.11
CA ASP A 92 -1.60 28.09 -2.61
C ASP A 92 -2.67 28.34 -1.54
N ILE A 93 -2.98 27.30 -0.74
CA ILE A 93 -3.93 27.39 0.37
C ILE A 93 -3.44 28.39 1.41
N VAL A 94 -2.15 28.34 1.76
CA VAL A 94 -1.55 29.25 2.73
C VAL A 94 -1.56 30.68 2.17
N GLU A 95 -1.14 30.88 0.92
CA GLU A 95 -1.08 32.19 0.27
C GLU A 95 -2.46 32.85 0.18
N SER A 96 -3.48 32.09 -0.21
CA SER A 96 -4.86 32.57 -0.29
C SER A 96 -5.53 32.72 1.08
N GLY A 97 -5.16 31.90 2.07
CA GLY A 97 -5.81 31.81 3.37
C GLY A 97 -5.19 32.64 4.50
N ARG A 98 -3.92 33.07 4.38
CA ARG A 98 -3.22 33.78 5.48
C ARG A 98 -3.65 35.24 5.67
N GLY A 99 -4.25 35.86 4.66
CA GLY A 99 -4.56 37.29 4.69
C GLY A 99 -3.32 38.15 4.96
N ALA A 100 -3.39 39.03 5.96
CA ALA A 100 -2.25 39.85 6.40
C ALA A 100 -1.26 39.12 7.34
N GLY A 101 -1.55 37.88 7.75
CA GLY A 101 -0.70 37.09 8.64
C GLY A 101 0.50 36.44 7.94
N SER A 102 1.47 35.96 8.73
CA SER A 102 2.60 35.20 8.20
C SER A 102 2.22 33.76 7.84
N VAL A 103 3.04 33.09 7.03
CA VAL A 103 2.89 31.65 6.70
C VAL A 103 2.94 30.80 7.97
N LYS A 104 3.85 31.13 8.90
CA LYS A 104 3.99 30.43 10.17
C LYS A 104 2.73 30.53 11.02
N ASP A 105 2.13 31.72 11.09
CA ASP A 105 0.87 31.93 11.82
C ASP A 105 -0.27 31.10 11.23
N PHE A 106 -0.29 30.92 9.92
CA PHE A 106 -1.34 30.13 9.26
C PHE A 106 -1.24 28.65 9.63
N TYR A 107 -0.05 28.05 9.55
CA TYR A 107 0.16 26.65 9.95
C TYR A 107 -0.06 26.42 11.45
N ALA A 108 0.37 27.37 12.28
CA ALA A 108 0.11 27.37 13.73
C ALA A 108 -1.38 27.40 14.07
N LYS A 109 -2.16 28.25 13.39
CA LYS A 109 -3.63 28.34 13.58
C LYS A 109 -4.37 27.11 13.07
N ASN A 110 -3.79 26.40 12.11
CA ASN A 110 -4.34 25.19 11.51
C ASN A 110 -3.55 23.93 11.94
N SER A 111 -3.14 23.85 13.21
CA SER A 111 -2.20 22.82 13.70
C SER A 111 -2.59 21.38 13.35
N CYS A 112 -3.86 20.98 13.57
CA CYS A 112 -4.33 19.63 13.24
C CYS A 112 -4.21 19.30 11.74
N TRP A 113 -4.40 20.30 10.86
CA TRP A 113 -4.19 20.12 9.42
C TRP A 113 -2.70 19.96 9.12
N THR A 114 -1.85 20.81 9.69
CA THR A 114 -0.39 20.77 9.55
C THR A 114 0.20 19.43 10.04
N GLU A 115 -0.25 18.93 11.18
CA GLU A 115 0.15 17.60 11.70
C GLU A 115 -0.29 16.46 10.76
N GLY A 116 -1.49 16.56 10.21
CA GLY A 116 -1.99 15.64 9.18
C GLY A 116 -1.13 15.61 7.92
N LEU A 117 -0.62 16.77 7.48
CA LEU A 117 0.32 16.86 6.35
C LEU A 117 1.67 16.23 6.68
N ILE A 118 2.26 16.58 7.83
CA ILE A 118 3.56 16.07 8.28
C ILE A 118 3.51 14.55 8.40
N SER A 119 2.50 14.01 9.09
CA SER A 119 2.33 12.57 9.28
C SER A 119 2.17 11.83 7.94
N ALA A 120 1.30 12.30 7.06
CA ALA A 120 1.11 11.67 5.77
C ALA A 120 2.38 11.74 4.89
N SER A 121 3.09 12.86 4.92
CA SER A 121 4.37 13.04 4.19
C SER A 121 5.43 12.05 4.68
N LYS A 122 5.60 11.92 6.00
CA LYS A 122 6.50 10.93 6.63
C LYS A 122 6.22 9.52 6.15
N THR A 123 4.94 9.13 6.16
CA THR A 123 4.54 7.79 5.70
C THR A 123 4.86 7.59 4.23
N VAL A 124 4.64 8.59 3.37
CA VAL A 124 5.02 8.52 1.94
C VAL A 124 6.53 8.30 1.79
N GLY A 125 7.35 9.11 2.45
CA GLY A 125 8.82 8.98 2.40
C GLY A 125 9.30 7.61 2.90
N TRP A 126 8.74 7.11 4.00
CA TRP A 126 9.05 5.77 4.51
C TRP A 126 8.65 4.68 3.52
N THR A 127 7.44 4.73 2.94
CA THR A 127 7.00 3.75 1.94
C THR A 127 7.84 3.78 0.66
N ALA A 128 8.38 4.94 0.27
CA ALA A 128 9.28 5.05 -0.87
C ALA A 128 10.59 4.29 -0.62
N THR A 129 11.19 4.44 0.57
CA THR A 129 12.37 3.66 0.97
C THR A 129 12.08 2.16 1.00
N GLN A 130 10.94 1.75 1.57
CA GLN A 130 10.52 0.35 1.62
C GLN A 130 10.37 -0.27 0.22
N MET A 131 9.88 0.50 -0.77
CA MET A 131 9.76 0.03 -2.14
C MET A 131 11.12 -0.27 -2.75
N VAL A 132 12.11 0.61 -2.57
CA VAL A 132 13.48 0.40 -3.04
C VAL A 132 14.08 -0.85 -2.42
N GLU A 133 13.93 -1.02 -1.11
CA GLU A 133 14.43 -2.20 -0.42
C GLU A 133 13.76 -3.49 -0.92
N SER A 134 12.43 -3.46 -1.10
CA SER A 134 11.70 -4.62 -1.60
C SER A 134 12.10 -4.98 -3.03
N ALA A 135 12.26 -3.97 -3.89
CA ALA A 135 12.70 -4.13 -5.27
C ALA A 135 14.13 -4.70 -5.36
N ASP A 136 15.07 -4.21 -4.54
CA ASP A 136 16.43 -4.77 -4.46
C ASP A 136 16.44 -6.23 -4.03
N LYS A 137 15.66 -6.56 -2.98
CA LYS A 137 15.55 -7.94 -2.49
C LYS A 137 14.99 -8.88 -3.57
N VAL A 138 13.99 -8.45 -4.35
CA VAL A 138 13.42 -9.25 -5.45
C VAL A 138 14.47 -9.51 -6.54
N VAL A 139 15.20 -8.48 -6.97
CA VAL A 139 16.24 -8.61 -8.01
C VAL A 139 17.41 -9.51 -7.58
N THR A 140 17.75 -9.47 -6.29
CA THR A 140 18.84 -10.26 -5.70
C THR A 140 18.42 -11.67 -5.24
N ASP A 141 17.20 -12.11 -5.54
CA ASP A 141 16.57 -13.36 -5.04
C ASP A 141 16.56 -13.51 -3.51
N ARG A 142 16.73 -12.41 -2.77
CA ARG A 142 16.67 -12.37 -1.29
C ARG A 142 15.29 -12.07 -0.75
N GLY A 143 14.37 -11.66 -1.63
CA GLY A 143 13.02 -11.20 -1.30
C GLY A 143 11.93 -12.01 -1.96
N LYS A 144 10.70 -11.70 -1.58
CA LYS A 144 9.49 -12.31 -2.14
C LYS A 144 8.79 -11.32 -3.07
N TYR A 145 8.29 -11.80 -4.20
CA TYR A 145 7.46 -11.01 -5.12
C TYR A 145 6.22 -10.44 -4.40
N GLU A 146 5.66 -11.19 -3.45
CA GLU A 146 4.52 -10.77 -2.65
C GLU A 146 4.84 -9.58 -1.74
N GLU A 147 6.08 -9.43 -1.25
CA GLU A 147 6.51 -8.27 -0.45
C GLU A 147 6.45 -7.00 -1.30
N LEU A 148 6.89 -7.08 -2.56
CA LEU A 148 6.86 -5.96 -3.50
C LEU A 148 5.43 -5.56 -3.88
N ILE A 149 4.55 -6.55 -4.06
CA ILE A 149 3.12 -6.32 -4.31
C ILE A 149 2.47 -5.59 -3.13
N VAL A 150 2.72 -6.04 -1.90
CA VAL A 150 2.19 -5.37 -0.70
C VAL A 150 2.74 -3.95 -0.58
N CYS A 151 4.04 -3.75 -0.79
CA CYS A 151 4.64 -2.42 -0.76
C CYS A 151 4.02 -1.47 -1.79
N SER A 152 3.68 -1.98 -2.98
CA SER A 152 2.97 -1.21 -4.03
C SER A 152 1.57 -0.76 -3.61
N HIS A 153 0.86 -1.56 -2.82
CA HIS A 153 -0.42 -1.14 -2.25
C HIS A 153 -0.26 -0.13 -1.12
N GLU A 154 0.72 -0.32 -0.24
CA GLU A 154 1.00 0.58 0.88
C GLU A 154 1.38 1.99 0.39
N ILE A 155 2.19 2.11 -0.67
CA ILE A 155 2.57 3.42 -1.21
C ILE A 155 1.41 4.15 -1.91
N ALA A 156 0.51 3.41 -2.58
CA ALA A 156 -0.71 3.98 -3.12
C ALA A 156 -1.65 4.47 -2.00
N ALA A 157 -1.73 3.73 -0.89
CA ALA A 157 -2.51 4.12 0.27
C ALA A 157 -1.92 5.36 0.97
N SER A 158 -0.60 5.40 1.20
CA SER A 158 0.07 6.54 1.86
C SER A 158 -0.04 7.82 1.04
N THR A 159 0.08 7.75 -0.28
CA THR A 159 -0.12 8.90 -1.17
C THR A 159 -1.58 9.35 -1.23
N ALA A 160 -2.55 8.43 -1.15
CA ALA A 160 -3.96 8.78 -1.01
C ALA A 160 -4.24 9.50 0.33
N GLN A 161 -3.59 9.10 1.42
CA GLN A 161 -3.66 9.80 2.70
C GLN A 161 -3.08 11.22 2.59
N LEU A 162 -1.94 11.41 1.93
CA LEU A 162 -1.36 12.74 1.69
C LEU A 162 -2.29 13.65 0.86
N VAL A 163 -2.96 13.10 -0.16
CA VAL A 163 -3.96 13.81 -0.96
C VAL A 163 -5.17 14.18 -0.10
N ALA A 164 -5.62 13.27 0.76
CA ALA A 164 -6.73 13.50 1.68
C ALA A 164 -6.40 14.60 2.70
N ALA A 165 -5.19 14.61 3.25
CA ALA A 165 -4.72 15.67 4.15
C ALA A 165 -4.59 17.01 3.42
N SER A 166 -4.00 17.02 2.21
CA SER A 166 -3.77 18.24 1.42
C SER A 166 -5.06 18.93 0.98
N LYS A 167 -6.12 18.18 0.68
CA LYS A 167 -7.38 18.77 0.18
C LYS A 167 -8.27 19.39 1.27
N VAL A 168 -8.03 19.14 2.57
CA VAL A 168 -8.93 19.56 3.68
C VAL A 168 -9.21 21.06 3.66
N LYS A 169 -8.20 21.87 3.32
CA LYS A 169 -8.28 23.34 3.29
C LYS A 169 -8.34 23.91 1.86
N ALA A 170 -8.43 23.06 0.84
CA ALA A 170 -8.46 23.49 -0.55
C ALA A 170 -9.87 23.92 -0.98
N ASP A 171 -9.96 25.00 -1.77
CA ASP A 171 -11.18 25.32 -2.49
C ASP A 171 -11.43 24.28 -3.60
N ARG A 172 -12.71 23.90 -3.81
CA ARG A 172 -13.12 22.92 -4.83
C ARG A 172 -12.81 23.35 -6.26
N SER A 173 -12.75 24.65 -6.51
CA SER A 173 -12.42 25.25 -7.81
C SER A 173 -10.91 25.47 -8.01
N ASN A 174 -10.08 25.12 -7.03
CA ASN A 174 -8.63 25.30 -7.11
C ASN A 174 -8.03 24.40 -8.21
N LYS A 175 -7.38 25.00 -9.20
CA LYS A 175 -6.73 24.27 -10.30
C LYS A 175 -5.63 23.33 -9.80
N LYS A 176 -4.89 23.71 -8.76
CA LYS A 176 -3.83 22.86 -8.17
C LYS A 176 -4.41 21.63 -7.48
N LEU A 177 -5.64 21.71 -6.96
CA LEU A 177 -6.34 20.53 -6.44
C LEU A 177 -6.64 19.52 -7.55
N HIS A 178 -7.05 19.99 -8.74
CA HIS A 178 -7.25 19.10 -9.89
C HIS A 178 -5.95 18.46 -10.37
N THR A 179 -4.85 19.20 -10.39
CA THR A 179 -3.52 18.66 -10.69
C THR A 179 -3.13 17.56 -9.70
N LEU A 180 -3.31 17.79 -8.39
CA LEU A 180 -3.04 16.80 -7.36
C LEU A 180 -3.91 15.54 -7.52
N GLN A 181 -5.20 15.70 -7.82
CA GLN A 181 -6.11 14.57 -8.07
C GLN A 181 -5.71 13.76 -9.30
N HIS A 182 -5.22 14.43 -10.36
CA HIS A 182 -4.70 13.75 -11.53
C HIS A 182 -3.44 12.94 -11.20
N ALA A 183 -2.48 13.55 -10.48
CA ALA A 183 -1.28 12.86 -10.02
C ALA A 183 -1.62 11.64 -9.15
N SER A 184 -2.61 11.75 -8.26
CA SER A 184 -3.09 10.62 -7.44
C SER A 184 -3.64 9.46 -8.27
N ARG A 185 -4.42 9.73 -9.31
CA ARG A 185 -4.88 8.67 -10.23
C ARG A 185 -3.71 8.01 -10.94
N HIS A 186 -2.75 8.81 -11.41
CA HIS A 186 -1.58 8.30 -12.09
C HIS A 186 -0.71 7.40 -11.19
N VAL A 187 -0.56 7.73 -9.90
CA VAL A 187 0.11 6.86 -8.92
C VAL A 187 -0.61 5.52 -8.77
N ASN A 188 -1.94 5.52 -8.71
CA ASN A 188 -2.71 4.26 -8.63
C ASN A 188 -2.54 3.40 -9.89
N ASP A 189 -2.52 4.02 -11.07
CA ASP A 189 -2.30 3.31 -12.34
C ASP A 189 -0.90 2.67 -12.36
N MET A 190 0.14 3.41 -11.95
CA MET A 190 1.50 2.90 -11.89
C MET A 190 1.67 1.81 -10.83
N ALA A 191 1.02 1.93 -9.68
CA ALA A 191 1.01 0.86 -8.66
C ALA A 191 0.38 -0.43 -9.20
N ALA A 192 -0.70 -0.32 -9.98
CA ALA A 192 -1.30 -1.48 -10.64
C ALA A 192 -0.37 -2.10 -11.70
N VAL A 193 0.39 -1.28 -12.44
CA VAL A 193 1.42 -1.76 -13.37
C VAL A 193 2.52 -2.52 -12.65
N VAL A 194 3.01 -2.03 -11.50
CA VAL A 194 4.01 -2.75 -10.69
C VAL A 194 3.49 -4.11 -10.25
N VAL A 195 2.26 -4.18 -9.72
CA VAL A 195 1.66 -5.44 -9.28
C VAL A 195 1.51 -6.42 -10.45
N THR A 196 1.10 -5.93 -11.62
CA THR A 196 0.93 -6.76 -12.82
C THR A 196 2.28 -7.26 -13.33
N SER A 197 3.28 -6.39 -13.43
CA SER A 197 4.66 -6.70 -13.83
C SER A 197 5.29 -7.73 -12.90
N THR A 198 5.10 -7.54 -11.58
CA THR A 198 5.63 -8.43 -10.54
C THR A 198 5.00 -9.83 -10.64
N LYS A 199 3.68 -9.94 -10.80
CA LYS A 199 3.00 -11.23 -10.96
C LYS A 199 3.39 -11.93 -12.27
N ALA A 200 3.46 -11.19 -13.37
CA ALA A 200 3.90 -11.74 -14.66
C ALA A 200 5.34 -12.25 -14.57
N GLY A 201 6.21 -11.50 -13.89
CA GLY A 201 7.59 -11.87 -13.62
C GLY A 201 7.72 -13.15 -12.78
N GLN A 202 6.95 -13.23 -11.69
CA GLN A 202 6.88 -14.43 -10.85
C GLN A 202 6.49 -15.66 -11.67
N MET A 203 5.42 -15.57 -12.48
CA MET A 203 4.97 -16.68 -13.32
C MET A 203 6.03 -17.12 -14.33
N GLN A 204 6.75 -16.18 -14.96
CA GLN A 204 7.80 -16.51 -15.94
C GLN A 204 9.04 -17.17 -15.31
N ILE A 205 9.30 -16.92 -14.03
CA ILE A 205 10.46 -17.49 -13.31
C ILE A 205 10.10 -18.84 -12.66
N GLU A 206 8.89 -18.97 -12.11
CA GLU A 206 8.42 -20.17 -11.40
C GLU A 206 7.94 -21.30 -12.33
N ASP A 207 7.65 -21.02 -13.60
CA ASP A 207 7.17 -22.04 -14.56
C ASP A 207 8.29 -22.99 -15.03
N LYS A 208 8.70 -23.91 -14.15
CA LYS A 208 9.79 -24.88 -14.38
C LYS A 208 9.49 -26.32 -13.96
N ASN A 209 8.23 -26.73 -13.89
CA ASN A 209 7.92 -28.16 -13.81
C ASN A 209 6.57 -28.48 -14.47
N PRO A 210 6.50 -28.52 -15.81
CA PRO A 210 5.38 -29.20 -16.46
C PRO A 210 5.34 -30.63 -15.92
N MET A 211 4.21 -31.07 -15.37
CA MET A 211 4.07 -32.44 -14.86
C MET A 211 4.32 -33.42 -16.00
N ASP A 212 5.51 -34.02 -16.03
CA ASP A 212 5.85 -35.08 -16.98
C ASP A 212 5.33 -36.41 -16.43
N PHE A 213 4.19 -36.84 -16.96
CA PHE A 213 3.58 -38.12 -16.61
C PHE A 213 4.19 -39.30 -17.38
N SER A 214 5.16 -39.08 -18.26
CA SER A 214 5.77 -40.15 -19.04
C SER A 214 6.61 -41.08 -18.16
N GLY A 215 6.27 -42.36 -18.12
CA GLY A 215 7.03 -43.38 -17.39
C GLY A 215 6.67 -43.58 -15.90
N ILE A 216 5.65 -42.90 -15.35
CA ILE A 216 5.17 -43.13 -13.98
C ILE A 216 4.21 -44.33 -13.91
N SER A 217 4.41 -45.23 -12.92
CA SER A 217 3.49 -46.34 -12.67
C SER A 217 2.19 -45.86 -12.01
N LEU A 218 1.09 -46.61 -12.19
CA LEU A 218 -0.23 -46.25 -11.64
C LEU A 218 -0.20 -46.06 -10.11
N ILE A 219 0.57 -46.89 -9.40
CA ILE A 219 0.71 -46.80 -7.94
C ILE A 219 1.46 -45.52 -7.55
N LYS A 220 2.54 -45.18 -8.25
CA LYS A 220 3.31 -43.95 -8.00
C LYS A 220 2.48 -42.70 -8.30
N LEU A 221 1.69 -42.72 -9.38
CA LEU A 221 0.76 -41.63 -9.70
C LEU A 221 -0.27 -41.42 -8.57
N LYS A 222 -0.83 -42.51 -8.04
CA LYS A 222 -1.81 -42.42 -6.95
C LYS A 222 -1.19 -41.88 -5.65
N THR A 223 0.07 -42.25 -5.37
CA THR A 223 0.82 -41.69 -4.24
C THR A 223 1.07 -40.20 -4.43
N GLU A 224 1.53 -39.75 -5.60
CA GLU A 224 1.75 -38.32 -5.89
C GLU A 224 0.45 -37.51 -5.82
N GLU A 225 -0.67 -38.06 -6.30
CA GLU A 225 -2.00 -37.46 -6.17
C GLU A 225 -2.36 -37.27 -4.68
N MET A 226 -2.18 -38.31 -3.86
CA MET A 226 -2.47 -38.27 -2.43
C MET A 226 -1.57 -37.25 -1.71
N GLU A 227 -0.28 -37.22 -2.01
CA GLU A 227 0.65 -36.21 -1.47
C GLU A 227 0.25 -34.79 -1.87
N SER A 228 -0.17 -34.59 -3.12
CA SER A 228 -0.66 -33.30 -3.57
C SER A 228 -1.94 -32.89 -2.85
N GLN A 229 -2.85 -33.82 -2.56
CA GLN A 229 -4.05 -33.55 -1.76
C GLN A 229 -3.71 -33.15 -0.33
N VAL A 230 -2.73 -33.83 0.30
CA VAL A 230 -2.24 -33.44 1.63
C VAL A 230 -1.66 -32.02 1.60
N ARG A 231 -0.81 -31.70 0.60
CA ARG A 231 -0.26 -30.35 0.43
C ARG A 231 -1.34 -29.28 0.25
N VAL A 232 -2.41 -29.58 -0.48
CA VAL A 232 -3.56 -28.67 -0.63
C VAL A 232 -4.20 -28.38 0.73
N LEU A 233 -4.51 -29.41 1.52
CA LEU A 233 -5.11 -29.24 2.85
C LEU A 233 -4.20 -28.45 3.81
N GLU A 234 -2.90 -28.70 3.77
CA GLU A 234 -1.93 -27.93 4.56
C GLU A 234 -1.89 -26.45 4.15
N LEU A 235 -1.92 -26.14 2.86
CA LEU A 235 -1.93 -24.78 2.35
C LEU A 235 -3.24 -24.06 2.68
N GLU A 236 -4.38 -24.74 2.61
CA GLU A 236 -5.68 -24.19 3.05
C GLU A 236 -5.67 -23.81 4.53
N SER A 237 -5.13 -24.69 5.38
CA SER A 237 -4.97 -24.43 6.81
C SER A 237 -4.06 -23.23 7.08
N LYS A 238 -2.89 -23.17 6.44
CA LYS A 238 -1.96 -22.03 6.52
C LYS A 238 -2.59 -20.72 6.04
N LEU A 239 -3.30 -20.74 4.91
CA LEU A 239 -4.01 -19.58 4.37
C LEU A 239 -5.07 -19.07 5.36
N SER A 240 -5.85 -19.97 5.97
CA SER A 240 -6.86 -19.60 6.95
C SER A 240 -6.22 -18.95 8.18
N SER A 241 -5.12 -19.51 8.69
CA SER A 241 -4.39 -18.96 9.84
C SER A 241 -3.81 -17.56 9.55
N GLU A 242 -3.18 -17.36 8.40
CA GLU A 242 -2.65 -16.05 8.01
C GLU A 242 -3.74 -15.02 7.79
N ARG A 243 -4.91 -15.41 7.23
CA ARG A 243 -6.06 -14.50 7.10
C ARG A 243 -6.57 -14.03 8.45
N GLN A 244 -6.64 -14.93 9.45
CA GLN A 244 -7.02 -14.57 10.80
C GLN A 244 -6.00 -13.59 11.41
N ARG A 245 -4.71 -13.93 11.34
CA ARG A 245 -3.62 -13.08 11.86
C ARG A 245 -3.63 -11.69 11.22
N LEU A 246 -3.84 -11.61 9.90
CA LEU A 246 -3.96 -10.34 9.19
C LEU A 246 -5.17 -9.53 9.67
N GLY A 247 -6.30 -10.18 9.94
CA GLY A 247 -7.49 -9.54 10.52
C GLY A 247 -7.22 -8.97 11.91
N GLU A 248 -6.52 -9.71 12.77
CA GLU A 248 -6.12 -9.27 14.11
C GLU A 248 -5.17 -8.07 14.05
N LEU A 249 -4.18 -8.09 13.16
CA LEU A 249 -3.26 -6.97 12.95
C LEU A 249 -3.99 -5.71 12.49
N ARG A 250 -4.94 -5.84 11.55
CA ARG A 250 -5.77 -4.71 11.11
C ARG A 250 -6.62 -4.15 12.24
N LYS A 251 -7.22 -5.01 13.08
CA LYS A 251 -7.97 -4.57 14.27
C LYS A 251 -7.07 -3.76 15.21
N LYS A 252 -5.86 -4.24 15.49
CA LYS A 252 -4.89 -3.53 16.32
C LYS A 252 -4.47 -2.19 15.73
N HIS A 253 -4.31 -2.11 14.41
CA HIS A 253 -4.01 -0.86 13.72
C HIS A 253 -5.12 0.20 13.95
N TYR A 254 -6.40 -0.19 13.87
CA TYR A 254 -7.51 0.73 14.15
C TYR A 254 -7.58 1.16 15.62
N GLU A 255 -7.35 0.23 16.57
CA GLU A 255 -7.29 0.54 18.00
C GLU A 255 -6.21 1.59 18.31
N LEU A 256 -5.03 1.46 17.69
CA LEU A 256 -3.92 2.40 17.88
C LEU A 256 -4.11 3.73 17.12
N SER A 257 -4.80 3.70 15.98
CA SER A 257 -5.06 4.90 15.16
C SER A 257 -6.19 5.79 15.71
N GLY A 258 -6.80 5.42 16.84
CA GLY A 258 -7.65 6.31 17.62
C GLY A 258 -9.04 6.57 17.04
N VAL A 259 -9.55 5.73 16.14
CA VAL A 259 -10.97 5.79 15.72
C VAL A 259 -11.81 5.07 16.78
N PRO A 260 -12.69 5.76 17.53
CA PRO A 260 -13.48 5.11 18.57
C PRO A 260 -14.47 4.11 17.95
N LEU A 261 -14.24 2.81 18.16
CA LEU A 261 -15.21 1.74 17.92
C LEU A 261 -16.17 1.68 19.11
N ASP A 262 -16.96 2.74 19.33
CA ASP A 262 -18.10 2.66 20.24
C ASP A 262 -19.14 3.73 19.88
N GLN A 263 -19.90 3.44 18.81
CA GLN A 263 -21.27 3.92 18.69
C GLN A 263 -22.15 2.76 18.19
N PRO A 264 -23.26 2.45 18.88
CA PRO A 264 -24.22 1.47 18.38
C PRO A 264 -24.79 1.98 17.06
N VAL A 265 -24.73 1.11 16.04
CA VAL A 265 -25.20 1.39 14.69
C VAL A 265 -26.72 1.52 14.70
N GLU A 266 -27.24 2.73 14.85
CA GLU A 266 -28.55 3.05 14.30
C GLU A 266 -28.43 3.13 12.77
N ARG A 267 -29.19 2.26 12.10
CA ARG A 267 -29.28 2.15 10.65
C ARG A 267 -29.59 3.51 10.02
N ASN A 268 -28.62 4.08 9.32
CA ASN A 268 -28.91 4.93 8.18
C ASN A 268 -27.83 4.75 7.11
N TYR A 269 -28.17 4.02 6.05
CA TYR A 269 -27.22 3.44 5.09
C TYR A 269 -26.70 4.40 4.01
N ASP A 270 -27.01 5.69 4.05
CA ASP A 270 -26.82 6.57 2.88
C ASP A 270 -25.79 7.72 3.04
N ARG A 271 -24.89 7.71 4.04
CA ARG A 271 -23.94 8.84 4.21
C ARG A 271 -22.46 8.53 4.40
N PHE A 272 -22.06 7.27 4.55
CA PHE A 272 -20.66 6.90 4.84
C PHE A 272 -19.93 6.13 3.74
N ALA A 273 -20.44 6.13 2.51
CA ALA A 273 -19.81 5.42 1.39
C ALA A 273 -18.55 6.11 0.80
N SER A 274 -18.14 7.29 1.31
CA SER A 274 -17.16 8.13 0.60
C SER A 274 -15.78 8.32 1.27
N VAL A 275 -15.49 7.62 2.37
CA VAL A 275 -14.19 7.74 3.09
C VAL A 275 -13.41 6.42 3.14
N LEU A 276 -14.00 5.31 2.69
CA LEU A 276 -13.26 4.06 2.53
C LEU A 276 -12.39 4.15 1.26
N PRO A 277 -11.10 3.79 1.32
CA PRO A 277 -10.37 3.36 0.12
C PRO A 277 -11.23 2.30 -0.56
N ALA A 278 -11.37 2.39 -1.89
CA ALA A 278 -12.09 1.40 -2.66
C ALA A 278 -11.61 0.01 -2.22
N ALA A 279 -12.54 -0.80 -1.70
CA ALA A 279 -12.25 -2.19 -1.40
C ALA A 279 -11.56 -2.76 -2.63
N MET A 280 -10.32 -3.24 -2.45
CA MET A 280 -9.62 -4.03 -3.45
C MET A 280 -10.64 -5.04 -4.00
N PRO A 281 -10.80 -5.15 -5.34
CA PRO A 281 -11.72 -6.12 -5.88
C PRO A 281 -11.38 -7.47 -5.27
N GLU A 282 -12.33 -8.06 -4.55
CA GLU A 282 -12.20 -9.43 -4.09
C GLU A 282 -11.80 -10.26 -5.32
N PRO A 283 -10.77 -11.11 -5.23
CA PRO A 283 -10.48 -12.02 -6.32
C PRO A 283 -11.77 -12.78 -6.65
N PRO A 284 -12.09 -13.02 -7.94
CA PRO A 284 -13.35 -13.63 -8.33
C PRO A 284 -13.57 -14.88 -7.48
N PHE A 285 -14.67 -14.88 -6.73
CA PHE A 285 -15.13 -16.01 -5.98
C PHE A 285 -15.31 -17.14 -6.99
N ILE A 286 -14.37 -18.09 -7.06
CA ILE A 286 -14.55 -19.29 -7.86
C ILE A 286 -15.65 -20.07 -7.13
N PRO A 287 -16.88 -20.14 -7.67
CA PRO A 287 -17.93 -20.90 -7.01
C PRO A 287 -17.45 -22.33 -6.93
N ASN A 288 -17.60 -22.96 -5.75
CA ASN A 288 -17.34 -24.37 -5.51
C ASN A 288 -17.76 -25.25 -6.72
N ILE A 289 -16.80 -25.61 -7.59
CA ILE A 289 -17.02 -26.59 -8.68
C ILE A 289 -17.08 -28.02 -8.10
N LEU A 290 -16.94 -28.18 -6.78
CA LEU A 290 -17.02 -29.44 -6.06
C LEU A 290 -18.44 -29.86 -5.63
N LYS A 291 -19.51 -29.31 -6.21
CA LYS A 291 -20.89 -29.81 -5.99
C LYS A 291 -21.65 -30.30 -7.23
N LYS A 292 -20.93 -30.69 -8.30
CA LYS A 292 -21.46 -31.57 -9.34
C LYS A 292 -20.44 -32.64 -9.78
N LEU A 293 -19.82 -33.31 -8.82
CA LEU A 293 -19.36 -34.68 -9.04
C LEU A 293 -20.36 -35.60 -8.36
N ILE A 294 -21.25 -36.13 -9.20
CA ILE A 294 -22.11 -37.27 -8.88
C ILE A 294 -21.20 -38.35 -8.27
N PRO A 295 -21.52 -38.91 -7.09
CA PRO A 295 -20.72 -40.00 -6.54
C PRO A 295 -20.70 -41.17 -7.52
N CYS A 296 -19.49 -41.57 -7.94
CA CYS A 296 -19.26 -42.76 -8.75
C CYS A 296 -19.43 -44.03 -7.88
N GLU A 297 -20.59 -44.20 -7.26
CA GLU A 297 -20.99 -45.38 -6.49
C GLU A 297 -22.08 -46.21 -7.21
N LYS A 298 -22.42 -45.87 -8.45
CA LYS A 298 -23.37 -46.65 -9.27
C LYS A 298 -22.77 -47.41 -10.45
N MET A 299 -21.44 -47.44 -10.60
CA MET A 299 -20.78 -48.21 -11.68
C MET A 299 -20.15 -49.54 -11.25
N GLN A 300 -20.41 -50.02 -10.03
CA GLN A 300 -20.06 -51.39 -9.60
C GLN A 300 -21.25 -52.35 -9.47
N LYS A 301 -22.49 -51.91 -9.76
CA LYS A 301 -23.68 -52.79 -9.73
C LYS A 301 -24.21 -53.24 -11.10
N ILE A 302 -23.56 -52.85 -12.19
CA ILE A 302 -23.96 -53.26 -13.55
C ILE A 302 -23.19 -54.51 -14.02
N ASP A 303 -22.06 -54.85 -13.40
CA ASP A 303 -21.20 -55.95 -13.85
C ASP A 303 -21.54 -57.34 -13.23
N TRP A 304 -22.68 -57.47 -12.55
CA TRP A 304 -23.16 -58.76 -11.99
C TRP A 304 -24.43 -59.29 -12.66
N LYS A 305 -24.94 -58.63 -13.71
CA LYS A 305 -26.16 -59.06 -14.44
C LYS A 305 -25.93 -59.51 -15.89
N LEU A 306 -24.68 -59.69 -16.30
CA LEU A 306 -24.30 -60.22 -17.63
C LEU A 306 -23.40 -61.47 -17.57
N LYS A 307 -23.34 -62.14 -16.41
CA LYS A 307 -22.86 -63.53 -16.29
C LYS A 307 -23.95 -64.39 -15.62
N LYS A 308 -25.01 -64.67 -16.37
CA LYS A 308 -25.86 -65.83 -16.21
C LYS A 308 -26.45 -66.21 -17.55
#